data_AF-A0A2E4ACV5-F1
#
_entry.id   AF-A0A2E4ACV5-F1
#
_cell.length_a   1.000
_cell.length_b   1.000
_cell.length_c   1.000
_cell.angle_alpha   90.00
_cell.angle_beta   90.00
_cell.angle_gamma   90.00
#
_symmetry.space_group_name_H-M   'P 1'
#
loop_
_entity.id
_entity.type
_entity.pdbx_description
1 polymer ?
#
loop_
_entity_poly.entity_id
_entity_poly.type
_entity_poly.pdbx_seq_one_letter_code
_entity_poly.pdbx_strand_id
1 'polypeptide(L)'
;MRTQLFSNSKKRALSAFTLIELLIVIVIIAILASVAFPVTALVMEQARKAEAKNEVTNLVNAIKMYELEYGKLPFQAGEGGESDLEMDTFQDNIISVLAGENVDGLNPRRKPFYEGKTAKNP
;
A
#
# COMPACT_ATOMS: atom_id res chain seq x y z
N MET A 1 -74.03 -9.80 32.31
CA MET A 1 -72.74 -9.10 32.30
C MET A 1 -72.10 -9.26 30.93
N ARG A 2 -71.97 -8.19 30.14
CA ARG A 2 -71.29 -8.18 28.83
C ARG A 2 -70.11 -7.22 28.94
N THR A 3 -68.89 -7.71 28.80
CA THR A 3 -67.66 -6.90 28.70
C THR A 3 -67.22 -6.87 27.24
N GLN A 4 -67.22 -5.67 26.64
CA GLN A 4 -66.67 -5.43 25.30
C GLN A 4 -65.20 -5.00 25.46
N LEU A 5 -64.25 -5.84 25.03
CA LEU A 5 -62.83 -5.49 24.95
C LEU A 5 -62.57 -4.80 23.61
N PHE A 6 -62.31 -3.49 23.63
CA PHE A 6 -61.84 -2.75 22.46
C PHE A 6 -60.39 -3.13 22.15
N SER A 7 -60.19 -4.01 21.17
CA SER A 7 -58.88 -4.25 20.56
C SER A 7 -58.60 -3.15 19.54
N ASN A 8 -57.75 -2.19 19.92
CA ASN A 8 -57.30 -1.12 19.04
C ASN A 8 -56.14 -1.61 18.16
N SER A 9 -56.46 -2.25 17.04
CA SER A 9 -55.50 -2.60 15.99
C SER A 9 -55.02 -1.34 15.28
N LYS A 10 -53.93 -0.72 15.77
CA LYS A 10 -53.21 0.32 15.01
C LYS A 10 -52.74 -0.29 13.69
N LYS A 11 -53.40 0.04 12.58
CA LYS A 11 -52.91 -0.28 11.23
C LYS A 11 -51.51 0.33 11.11
N ARG A 12 -50.48 -0.51 10.98
CA ARG A 12 -49.14 -0.02 10.62
C ARG A 12 -49.27 0.54 9.21
N ALA A 13 -49.15 1.85 9.06
CA ALA A 13 -49.04 2.47 7.75
C ALA A 13 -47.76 1.92 7.11
N LEU A 14 -47.92 1.08 6.09
CA LEU A 14 -46.83 0.72 5.20
C LEU A 14 -46.50 1.98 4.41
N SER A 15 -45.39 2.61 4.73
CA SER A 15 -44.86 3.75 3.98
C SER A 15 -44.46 3.27 2.59
N ALA A 16 -45.25 3.60 1.58
CA ALA A 16 -44.88 3.38 0.19
C ALA A 16 -43.94 4.50 -0.25
N PHE A 17 -42.80 4.13 -0.86
CA PHE A 17 -41.84 5.09 -1.40
C PHE A 17 -42.43 5.73 -2.66
N THR A 18 -42.34 7.04 -2.77
CA THR A 18 -42.78 7.75 -3.96
C THR A 18 -41.71 7.67 -5.06
N LEU A 19 -42.13 7.67 -6.34
CA LEU A 19 -41.18 7.71 -7.46
C LEU A 19 -40.30 8.95 -7.45
N ILE A 20 -40.83 10.08 -6.94
CA ILE A 20 -40.09 11.34 -6.85
C ILE A 20 -38.98 11.27 -5.80
N GLU A 21 -39.22 10.63 -4.66
CA GLU A 21 -38.19 10.40 -3.64
C GLU A 21 -37.03 9.58 -4.21
N LEU A 22 -37.33 8.54 -5.01
CA LEU A 22 -36.28 7.72 -5.64
C LEU A 22 -35.54 8.50 -6.74
N LEU A 23 -36.26 9.29 -7.54
CA LEU A 23 -35.69 10.06 -8.64
C LEU A 23 -34.70 11.13 -8.16
N ILE A 24 -35.03 11.85 -7.09
CA ILE A 24 -34.13 12.86 -6.53
C ILE A 24 -32.84 12.21 -6.00
N VAL A 25 -32.93 11.03 -5.40
CA VAL A 25 -31.76 10.31 -4.86
C VAL A 25 -30.77 9.94 -5.95
N ILE A 26 -31.23 9.35 -7.06
CA ILE A 26 -30.33 8.98 -8.16
C ILE A 26 -29.71 10.22 -8.83
N VAL A 27 -30.43 11.34 -8.89
CA VAL A 27 -29.90 12.62 -9.40
C VAL A 27 -28.78 13.13 -8.50
N ILE A 28 -28.96 13.11 -7.18
CA ILE A 28 -27.93 13.53 -6.24
C ILE A 28 -26.70 12.60 -6.33
N ILE A 29 -26.90 11.27 -6.39
CA ILE A 29 -25.81 10.30 -6.55
C ILE A 29 -25.05 10.54 -7.86
N ALA A 30 -25.74 10.82 -8.96
CA ALA A 30 -25.12 11.09 -10.26
C ALA A 30 -24.23 12.35 -10.22
N ILE A 31 -24.69 13.42 -9.56
CA ILE A 31 -23.90 14.65 -9.38
C ILE A 31 -22.62 14.35 -8.58
N LEU A 32 -22.74 13.66 -7.43
CA LEU A 32 -21.57 13.31 -6.61
C LEU A 32 -20.60 12.37 -7.35
N ALA A 33 -21.13 11.35 -8.03
CA ALA A 33 -20.33 10.39 -8.79
C ALA A 33 -19.59 11.04 -9.96
N SER A 34 -20.20 12.02 -10.62
CA SER A 34 -19.58 12.74 -11.74
C SER A 34 -18.31 13.52 -11.36
N VAL A 35 -18.22 13.98 -10.10
CA VAL A 35 -17.02 14.65 -9.58
C VAL A 35 -16.03 13.63 -9.03
N ALA A 36 -16.52 12.57 -8.36
CA ALA A 36 -15.66 11.56 -7.75
C ALA A 36 -14.93 10.71 -8.81
N PHE A 37 -15.61 10.28 -9.86
CA PHE A 37 -15.08 9.37 -10.87
C PHE A 37 -13.82 9.90 -11.60
N PRO A 38 -13.78 11.12 -12.17
CA PRO A 38 -12.61 11.61 -12.91
C PRO A 38 -11.35 11.76 -12.03
N VAL A 39 -11.52 12.02 -10.73
CA VAL A 39 -10.39 12.25 -9.81
C VAL A 39 -9.68 10.95 -9.42
N THR A 40 -10.35 9.79 -9.52
CA THR A 40 -9.80 8.49 -9.11
C THR A 40 -8.48 8.15 -9.80
N ALA A 41 -8.37 8.37 -11.12
CA ALA A 41 -7.15 8.07 -11.87
C ALA A 41 -5.95 8.91 -11.39
N LEU A 42 -6.17 10.21 -11.13
CA LEU A 42 -5.15 11.11 -10.61
C LEU A 42 -4.70 10.73 -9.19
N VAL A 43 -5.63 10.30 -8.34
CA VAL A 43 -5.30 9.83 -6.98
C VAL A 43 -4.52 8.52 -7.04
N MET A 44 -4.88 7.59 -7.92
CA MET A 44 -4.12 6.34 -8.10
C MET A 44 -2.70 6.60 -8.57
N GLU A 45 -2.49 7.51 -9.52
CA GLU A 45 -1.15 7.89 -9.97
C GLU A 45 -0.34 8.53 -8.83
N GLN A 46 -0.95 9.44 -8.07
CA GLN A 46 -0.31 10.04 -6.90
C GLN A 46 0.00 9.00 -5.81
N ALA A 47 -0.88 8.03 -5.58
CA ALA A 47 -0.65 6.94 -4.64
C ALA A 47 0.55 6.07 -5.07
N ARG A 48 0.65 5.72 -6.37
CA ARG A 48 1.80 5.00 -6.92
C ARG A 48 3.11 5.78 -6.76
N LYS A 49 3.09 7.09 -7.03
CA LYS A 49 4.26 7.97 -6.84
C LYS A 49 4.65 8.06 -5.37
N ALA A 50 3.67 8.18 -4.47
CA ALA A 50 3.92 8.21 -3.02
C ALA A 50 4.48 6.88 -2.51
N GLU A 51 3.97 5.75 -3.01
CA GLU A 51 4.47 4.41 -2.70
C GLU A 51 5.93 4.25 -3.14
N ALA A 52 6.24 4.55 -4.40
CA ALA A 52 7.61 4.49 -4.91
C ALA A 52 8.57 5.41 -4.12
N LYS A 53 8.12 6.61 -3.75
CA LYS A 53 8.90 7.52 -2.91
C LYS A 53 9.17 6.93 -1.51
N ASN A 54 8.17 6.32 -0.91
CA ASN A 54 8.30 5.67 0.39
C ASN A 54 9.24 4.47 0.33
N GLU A 55 9.16 3.67 -0.73
CA GLU A 55 10.05 2.53 -0.96
C GLU A 55 11.51 2.96 -1.06
N VAL A 56 11.82 3.97 -1.88
CA VAL A 56 13.18 4.53 -1.97
C VAL A 56 13.63 5.10 -0.62
N THR A 57 12.75 5.77 0.12
CA THR A 57 13.08 6.30 1.45
C THR A 57 13.41 5.18 2.43
N ASN A 58 12.67 4.07 2.40
CA ASN A 58 12.94 2.89 3.22
C ASN A 58 14.29 2.26 2.86
N LEU A 59 14.62 2.16 1.58
CA LEU A 59 15.92 1.65 1.13
C LEU A 59 17.08 2.55 1.60
N VAL A 60 16.94 3.88 1.47
CA VAL A 60 17.95 4.84 1.96
C VAL A 60 18.14 4.70 3.46
N ASN A 61 17.07 4.52 4.23
CA ASN A 61 17.16 4.30 5.67
C ASN A 61 17.85 2.98 6.01
N ALA A 62 17.56 1.91 5.26
CA ALA A 62 18.23 0.62 5.44
C ALA A 62 19.74 0.71 5.18
N ILE A 63 20.16 1.40 4.12
CA ILE A 63 21.58 1.65 3.81
C ILE A 63 22.25 2.42 4.95
N LYS A 64 21.61 3.49 5.45
CA LYS A 64 22.14 4.27 6.58
C LYS A 64 22.26 3.42 7.85
N MET A 65 21.27 2.57 8.14
CA MET A 65 21.33 1.67 9.30
C MET A 65 22.45 0.64 9.17
N TYR A 66 22.67 0.11 7.96
CA TYR A 66 23.79 -0.78 7.68
C TYR A 66 25.14 -0.05 7.86
N GLU A 67 25.27 1.17 7.33
CA GLU A 67 26.46 2.00 7.49
C GLU A 67 26.75 2.32 8.96
N LEU A 68 25.72 2.62 9.76
CA LEU A 68 25.86 2.82 11.20
C LEU A 68 26.33 1.56 11.95
N GLU A 69 25.94 0.38 11.49
CA GLU A 69 26.35 -0.90 12.10
C GLU A 69 27.78 -1.30 11.72
N TYR A 70 28.13 -1.19 10.43
CA TYR A 70 29.36 -1.75 9.88
C TYR A 70 30.42 -0.71 9.47
N GLY A 71 30.10 0.58 9.50
CA GLY A 71 31.00 1.67 9.10
C GLY A 71 31.37 1.69 7.61
N LYS A 72 30.66 0.91 6.79
CA LYS A 72 30.89 0.75 5.36
C LYS A 72 29.56 0.63 4.62
N LEU A 73 29.57 0.86 3.30
CA LEU A 73 28.38 0.69 2.46
C LEU A 73 28.14 -0.80 2.13
N PRO A 74 26.88 -1.19 1.83
CA PRO A 74 26.49 -2.59 1.58
C PRO A 74 26.86 -3.07 0.15
N PHE A 75 28.00 -2.64 -0.37
CA PHE A 75 28.54 -3.13 -1.63
C PHE A 75 30.07 -3.18 -1.54
N GLN A 76 30.67 -4.10 -2.29
CA GLN A 76 32.10 -4.11 -2.48
C GLN A 76 32.42 -3.26 -3.72
N ALA A 77 33.21 -2.19 -3.55
CA ALA A 77 33.82 -1.54 -4.71
C ALA A 77 34.77 -2.57 -5.31
N GLY A 78 34.49 -3.06 -6.52
CA GLY A 78 35.38 -3.99 -7.20
C GLY A 78 36.78 -3.40 -7.27
N GLU A 79 37.79 -4.18 -6.90
CA GLU A 79 39.17 -3.86 -7.22
C GLU A 79 39.25 -3.83 -8.76
N GLY A 80 39.57 -2.67 -9.34
CA GLY A 80 39.44 -2.41 -10.78
C GLY A 80 40.31 -3.28 -11.69
N GLY A 81 39.92 -4.52 -11.89
CA GLY A 81 40.33 -5.37 -13.01
C GLY A 81 39.32 -5.26 -14.13
N GLU A 82 39.79 -5.12 -15.38
CA GLU A 82 38.97 -4.97 -16.60
C GLU A 82 38.07 -6.16 -16.96
N SER A 83 37.95 -7.17 -16.10
CA SER A 83 37.04 -8.28 -16.27
C SER A 83 35.73 -8.01 -15.54
N ASP A 84 34.68 -7.82 -16.33
CA ASP A 84 33.29 -8.02 -15.95
C ASP A 84 32.60 -6.83 -15.27
N LEU A 85 32.37 -5.76 -16.05
CA LEU A 85 31.28 -4.82 -15.81
C LEU A 85 29.93 -5.45 -16.21
N GLU A 86 29.63 -6.63 -15.67
CA GLU A 86 28.27 -7.17 -15.74
C GLU A 86 27.41 -6.41 -14.71
N MET A 87 26.57 -5.52 -15.23
CA MET A 87 25.60 -4.73 -14.45
C MET A 87 24.63 -5.60 -13.63
N ASP A 88 24.49 -6.88 -14.00
CA ASP A 88 23.54 -7.84 -13.42
C ASP A 88 23.95 -8.31 -12.01
N THR A 89 25.25 -8.37 -11.70
CA THR A 89 25.73 -8.84 -10.39
C THR A 89 25.72 -7.77 -9.31
N PHE A 90 25.72 -6.48 -9.66
CA PHE A 90 25.87 -5.40 -8.68
C PHE A 90 24.60 -5.12 -7.86
N GLN A 91 23.41 -5.20 -8.47
CA GLN A 91 22.15 -4.89 -7.80
C GLN A 91 21.64 -6.04 -6.92
N ASP A 92 21.82 -7.29 -7.35
CA ASP A 92 21.41 -8.48 -6.60
C ASP A 92 22.19 -8.65 -5.29
N ASN A 93 23.41 -8.10 -5.23
CA ASN A 93 24.25 -8.16 -4.04
C ASN A 93 23.84 -7.16 -2.96
N ILE A 94 23.33 -5.98 -3.30
CA ILE A 94 23.01 -4.94 -2.30
C ILE A 94 21.70 -5.27 -1.57
N ILE A 95 20.65 -5.62 -2.31
CA ILE A 95 19.34 -5.89 -1.71
C ILE A 95 19.39 -7.16 -0.86
N SER A 96 20.12 -8.19 -1.29
CA SER A 96 20.32 -9.42 -0.51
C SER A 96 21.09 -9.15 0.79
N VAL A 97 22.17 -8.36 0.73
CA VAL A 97 22.94 -7.93 1.92
C VAL A 97 22.06 -7.17 2.91
N LEU A 98 21.25 -6.24 2.41
CA LEU A 98 20.30 -5.48 3.23
C LEU A 98 19.15 -6.35 3.75
N ALA A 99 18.74 -7.38 3.03
CA ALA A 99 17.73 -8.35 3.46
C ALA A 99 18.25 -9.33 4.54
N GLY A 100 19.55 -9.34 4.82
CA GLY A 100 20.17 -10.16 5.86
C GLY A 100 21.08 -11.28 5.35
N GLU A 101 21.28 -11.40 4.04
CA GLU A 101 22.25 -12.37 3.51
C GLU A 101 23.68 -11.90 3.68
N ASN A 102 24.59 -12.86 3.89
CA ASN A 102 26.01 -12.57 3.99
C ASN A 102 26.72 -12.89 2.68
N VAL A 103 26.73 -11.93 1.78
CA VAL A 103 27.48 -11.98 0.51
C VAL A 103 28.87 -11.40 0.75
N ASP A 104 29.93 -12.10 0.36
CA ASP A 104 31.34 -11.63 0.44
C ASP A 104 31.79 -11.07 1.81
N GLY A 105 31.18 -11.52 2.91
CA GLY A 105 31.50 -11.00 4.25
C GLY A 105 30.97 -9.59 4.51
N LEU A 106 30.03 -9.10 3.69
CA LEU A 106 29.42 -7.79 3.86
C LEU A 106 28.46 -7.76 5.06
N ASN A 107 27.71 -8.84 5.33
CA ASN A 107 26.82 -8.93 6.50
C ASN A 107 27.16 -10.13 7.41
N PRO A 108 28.29 -10.10 8.14
CA PRO A 108 28.70 -11.22 9.00
C PRO A 108 27.67 -11.61 10.06
N ARG A 109 26.85 -10.66 10.50
CA ARG A 109 25.84 -10.88 11.54
C ARG A 109 24.48 -11.33 11.01
N ARG A 110 24.33 -11.43 9.68
CA ARG A 110 23.06 -11.79 8.99
C ARG A 110 21.86 -10.99 9.50
N LYS A 111 22.08 -9.72 9.83
CA LYS A 111 21.05 -8.82 10.38
C LYS A 111 20.27 -8.21 9.21
N PRO A 112 18.93 -8.31 9.17
CA PRO A 112 18.14 -7.62 8.16
C PRO A 112 18.07 -6.11 8.48
N PHE A 113 18.29 -5.29 7.47
CA PHE A 113 18.17 -3.83 7.51
C PHE A 113 17.04 -3.33 6.61
N TYR A 114 16.69 -4.10 5.59
CA TYR A 114 15.59 -3.86 4.68
C TYR A 114 14.65 -5.05 4.66
N GLU A 115 13.38 -4.80 4.93
CA GLU A 115 12.31 -5.76 4.72
C GLU A 115 11.44 -5.19 3.60
N GLY A 116 11.68 -5.69 2.38
CA GLY A 116 10.91 -5.27 1.22
C GLY A 116 9.43 -5.58 1.41
N LYS A 117 8.58 -4.94 0.60
CA LYS A 117 7.17 -5.31 0.53
C LYS A 117 7.09 -6.77 0.07
N THR A 118 6.91 -7.71 1.00
CA THR A 118 6.62 -9.10 0.67
C THR A 118 5.43 -9.09 -0.27
N ALA A 119 5.57 -9.73 -1.43
CA ALA A 119 4.47 -9.85 -2.36
C ALA A 119 3.27 -10.39 -1.58
N LYS A 120 2.23 -9.56 -1.42
CA LYS A 120 0.97 -10.03 -0.85
C LYS A 120 0.43 -10.99 -1.89
N ASN A 121 0.72 -12.27 -1.69
CA ASN A 121 0.31 -13.34 -2.58
C ASN A 121 -1.22 -13.19 -2.78
N PRO A 122 -1.71 -13.09 -4.03
CA PRO A 122 -3.12 -12.84 -4.30
C PRO A 122 -4.04 -13.90 -3.69
#